data_AF-A0A1J5WES9-F1
#
_entry.id   AF-A0A1J5WES9-F1
#
_cell.length_a   1.000
_cell.length_b   1.000
_cell.length_c   1.000
_cell.angle_alpha   90.00
_cell.angle_beta   90.00
_cell.angle_gamma   90.00
#
_symmetry.space_group_name_H-M   'P 1'
#
loop_
_entity.id
_entity.type
_entity.pdbx_description
1 polymer ?
#
loop_
_entity_poly.entity_id
_entity_poly.type
_entity_poly.pdbx_seq_one_letter_code
_entity_poly.pdbx_strand_id
1 'polypeptide(L)'
;RGETWNGYFATGRRWTAIDHVVQLNGARTGKMKVIRRHTESDHWPVRLPVTLEGGGIQEPPMISRWAVRKAAREIAADSSWDGTDSTVEAFQKTCVEVLRARSCFSKTPKEKKLSVSYVTKRLIKEK
;
A
#
# COMPACT_ATOMS: atom_id res chain seq x y z
N ARG A 1 -0.53 16.40 -27.77
CA ARG A 1 -1.64 17.26 -27.28
C ARG A 1 -2.61 16.37 -26.51
N GLY A 2 -2.94 16.76 -25.28
CA GLY A 2 -3.69 15.97 -24.31
C GLY A 2 -5.20 16.11 -24.43
N GLU A 3 -5.74 16.34 -25.64
CA GLU A 3 -7.19 16.39 -25.80
C GLU A 3 -7.77 14.98 -25.66
N THR A 4 -8.78 14.86 -24.79
CA THR A 4 -9.36 13.60 -24.35
C THR A 4 -10.83 13.49 -24.72
N TRP A 5 -11.52 14.61 -24.94
CA TRP A 5 -12.93 14.61 -25.30
C TRP A 5 -13.15 14.84 -26.79
N ASN A 6 -14.03 14.03 -27.39
CA ASN A 6 -14.39 14.07 -28.81
C ASN A 6 -15.88 14.39 -29.06
N GLY A 7 -16.69 14.44 -28.00
CA GLY A 7 -18.11 14.81 -28.07
C GLY A 7 -18.94 14.01 -29.07
N TYR A 8 -18.63 12.72 -29.26
CA TYR A 8 -19.25 11.83 -30.24
C TYR A 8 -19.21 12.35 -31.68
N PHE A 9 -18.16 13.09 -32.07
CA PHE A 9 -17.95 13.56 -33.44
C PHE A 9 -19.00 14.55 -33.98
N ALA A 10 -19.59 15.40 -33.12
CA ALA A 10 -20.41 16.51 -33.61
C ALA A 10 -19.57 17.45 -34.52
N THR A 11 -19.98 17.57 -35.78
CA THR A 11 -19.30 18.38 -36.79
C THR A 11 -19.13 19.83 -36.31
N GLY A 12 -17.90 20.35 -36.39
CA GLY A 12 -17.56 21.73 -35.99
C GLY A 12 -17.04 21.91 -34.56
N ARG A 13 -17.06 20.89 -33.70
CA ARG A 13 -16.50 20.98 -32.34
C ARG A 13 -15.01 20.68 -32.31
N ARG A 14 -14.22 21.54 -31.64
CA ARG A 14 -12.78 21.33 -31.42
C ARG A 14 -12.57 20.34 -30.27
N TRP A 15 -11.56 19.48 -30.40
CA TRP A 15 -11.16 18.57 -29.32
C TRP A 15 -10.78 19.37 -28.07
N THR A 16 -11.18 18.88 -26.90
CA THR A 16 -10.96 19.58 -25.63
C THR A 16 -10.26 18.65 -24.63
N ALA A 17 -9.35 19.22 -23.84
CA ALA A 17 -8.69 18.52 -22.73
C ALA A 17 -9.45 18.86 -21.44
N ILE A 18 -10.34 17.97 -21.01
CA ILE A 18 -11.15 18.13 -19.78
C ILE A 18 -10.89 17.04 -18.75
N ASP A 19 -10.16 15.99 -19.12
CA ASP A 19 -9.76 14.92 -18.20
C ASP A 19 -8.34 15.18 -17.68
N HIS A 20 -8.22 15.32 -16.37
CA HIS A 20 -6.96 15.67 -15.72
C HIS A 20 -6.52 14.59 -14.74
N VAL A 21 -5.21 14.35 -14.68
CA VAL A 21 -4.57 13.54 -13.64
C VAL A 21 -3.64 14.45 -12.86
N VAL A 22 -3.84 14.54 -11.55
CA VAL A 22 -3.04 15.39 -10.66
C VAL A 22 -1.98 14.52 -9.98
N GLN A 23 -0.72 14.93 -10.08
CA GLN A 23 0.38 14.29 -9.37
C GLN A 23 0.49 14.86 -7.95
N LEU A 24 0.42 13.98 -6.96
CA LEU A 24 0.70 14.30 -5.56
C LEU A 24 2.17 13.98 -5.22
N ASN A 25 2.69 14.59 -4.15
CA ASN A 25 4.07 14.37 -3.70
C ASN A 25 4.36 12.86 -3.49
N GLY A 26 5.57 12.42 -3.86
CA GLY A 26 6.00 11.01 -3.73
C GLY A 26 5.67 10.12 -4.94
N ALA A 27 5.16 10.70 -6.02
CA ALA A 27 5.02 10.03 -7.32
C ALA A 27 5.88 10.74 -8.36
N ARG A 28 6.41 9.98 -9.33
CA ARG A 28 7.02 10.46 -10.57
C ARG A 28 6.22 9.90 -11.73
N THR A 29 5.72 10.79 -12.58
CA THR A 29 4.90 10.39 -13.73
C THR A 29 5.72 10.34 -15.01
N GLY A 30 5.46 9.33 -15.84
CA GLY A 30 5.98 9.24 -17.20
C GLY A 30 5.17 10.08 -18.20
N LYS A 31 5.43 9.91 -19.50
CA LYS A 31 4.72 10.64 -20.55
C LYS A 31 3.27 10.19 -20.68
N MET A 32 2.33 11.13 -20.51
CA MET A 32 0.91 10.92 -20.72
C MET A 32 0.60 10.53 -22.18
N LYS A 33 -0.28 9.54 -22.38
CA LYS A 33 -0.78 9.12 -23.70
C LYS A 33 -2.30 9.03 -23.70
N VAL A 34 -2.94 9.63 -24.70
CA VAL A 34 -4.38 9.50 -24.95
C VAL A 34 -4.61 8.36 -25.94
N ILE A 35 -5.46 7.40 -25.60
CA ILE A 35 -5.70 6.19 -26.40
C ILE A 35 -6.91 6.42 -27.32
N ARG A 36 -6.68 7.05 -28.48
CA ARG A 36 -7.74 7.49 -29.41
C ARG A 36 -8.44 6.40 -30.23
N ARG A 37 -7.96 5.15 -30.13
CA ARG A 37 -8.57 3.99 -30.80
C ARG A 37 -9.82 3.45 -30.10
N HIS A 38 -10.11 3.89 -28.88
CA HIS A 38 -11.33 3.52 -28.18
C HIS A 38 -12.46 4.47 -28.58
N THR A 39 -13.59 3.93 -29.01
CA THR A 39 -14.75 4.68 -29.51
C THR A 39 -16.04 4.37 -28.74
N GLU A 40 -15.95 3.58 -27.66
CA GLU A 40 -17.09 3.19 -26.82
C GLU A 40 -17.59 4.33 -25.91
N SER A 41 -16.86 5.44 -25.84
CA SER A 41 -17.19 6.66 -25.10
C SER A 41 -16.79 7.90 -25.91
N ASP A 42 -17.43 9.03 -25.61
CA ASP A 42 -17.03 10.36 -26.07
C ASP A 42 -15.75 10.89 -25.41
N HIS A 43 -15.24 10.18 -24.41
CA HIS A 43 -13.93 10.40 -23.81
C HIS A 43 -12.95 9.30 -24.22
N TRP A 44 -11.72 9.70 -24.53
CA TRP A 44 -10.61 8.80 -24.78
C TRP A 44 -9.85 8.51 -23.49
N PRO A 45 -9.54 7.24 -23.21
CA PRO A 45 -8.76 6.87 -22.04
C PRO A 45 -7.39 7.56 -22.02
N VAL A 46 -7.01 8.06 -20.85
CA VAL A 46 -5.68 8.60 -20.58
C VAL A 46 -4.85 7.53 -19.87
N ARG A 47 -3.67 7.22 -20.43
CA ARG A 47 -2.68 6.36 -19.80
C ARG A 47 -1.50 7.22 -19.33
N LEU A 48 -1.26 7.19 -18.03
CA LEU A 48 -0.12 7.84 -17.39
C LEU A 48 0.66 6.79 -16.59
N PRO A 49 1.90 6.44 -16.99
CA PRO A 49 2.77 5.63 -16.15
C PRO A 49 3.11 6.39 -14.88
N VAL A 50 3.01 5.75 -13.71
CA VAL A 50 3.36 6.34 -12.42
C VAL A 50 4.35 5.44 -11.71
N THR A 51 5.46 6.01 -11.27
CA THR A 51 6.44 5.39 -10.38
C THR A 51 6.33 6.08 -9.04
N LEU A 52 6.19 5.36 -7.94
CA LEU A 52 6.22 5.99 -6.61
C LEU A 52 7.68 6.18 -6.19
N GLU A 53 8.10 7.44 -6.03
CA GLU A 53 9.43 7.80 -5.53
C GLU A 53 9.33 8.00 -4.02
N GLY A 54 9.81 7.01 -3.28
CA GLY A 54 9.63 6.86 -1.85
C GLY A 54 9.13 5.46 -1.58
N GLY A 55 9.86 4.70 -0.76
CA GLY A 55 9.41 3.39 -0.27
C GLY A 55 7.97 3.55 0.19
N GLY A 56 7.05 2.94 -0.56
CA GLY A 56 5.62 3.24 -0.46
C GLY A 56 5.25 3.27 1.00
N ILE A 57 4.57 4.34 1.44
CA ILE A 57 4.14 4.58 2.82
C ILE A 57 3.86 3.22 3.43
N GLN A 58 4.86 2.71 4.16
CA GLN A 58 4.79 1.32 4.58
C GLN A 58 3.79 1.43 5.70
N GLU A 59 2.54 1.02 5.44
CA GLU A 59 1.52 1.01 6.48
C GLU A 59 2.20 0.41 7.70
N PRO A 60 2.24 1.14 8.83
CA PRO A 60 2.97 0.69 9.98
C PRO A 60 2.48 -0.73 10.29
N PRO A 61 3.40 -1.71 10.44
CA PRO A 61 3.01 -3.11 10.47
C PRO A 61 1.95 -3.32 11.56
N MET A 62 0.85 -3.95 11.18
CA MET A 62 -0.31 -4.10 12.07
C MET A 62 0.08 -4.89 13.31
N ILE A 63 -0.10 -4.34 14.51
CA ILE A 63 0.29 -5.01 15.76
C ILE A 63 -0.72 -6.13 16.08
N SER A 64 -0.23 -7.32 16.40
CA SER A 64 -1.05 -8.45 16.85
C SER A 64 -1.32 -8.32 18.35
N ARG A 65 -2.56 -7.97 18.71
CA ARG A 65 -3.01 -7.88 20.12
C ARG A 65 -2.72 -9.14 20.91
N TRP A 66 -2.85 -10.31 20.29
CA TRP A 66 -2.59 -11.59 20.95
C TRP A 66 -1.08 -11.80 21.22
N ALA A 67 -0.22 -11.44 20.26
CA ALA A 67 1.22 -11.56 20.44
C ALA A 67 1.73 -10.63 21.54
N VAL A 68 1.22 -9.39 21.59
CA VAL A 68 1.52 -8.44 22.68
C VAL A 68 1.10 -9.01 24.03
N ARG A 69 -0.11 -9.57 24.14
CA ARG A 69 -0.57 -10.19 25.39
C ARG A 69 0.33 -11.34 25.83
N LYS A 70 0.80 -12.16 24.89
CA LYS A 70 1.71 -13.28 25.18
C LYS A 70 3.08 -12.81 25.66
N ALA A 71 3.60 -11.73 25.09
CA ALA A 71 4.92 -11.17 25.42
C ALA A 71 4.88 -10.07 26.49
N ALA A 72 3.72 -9.79 27.10
CA ALA A 72 3.49 -8.58 27.89
C ALA A 72 4.50 -8.39 29.05
N ARG A 73 4.82 -9.46 29.79
CA ARG A 73 5.79 -9.37 30.89
C ARG A 73 7.19 -9.04 30.39
N GLU A 74 7.57 -9.61 29.26
CA GLU A 74 8.91 -9.42 28.73
C GLU A 74 9.07 -8.05 28.07
N ILE A 75 8.00 -7.53 27.45
CA ILE A 75 7.92 -6.15 26.99
C ILE A 75 8.06 -5.20 28.18
N ALA A 76 7.34 -5.45 29.27
CA ALA A 76 7.40 -4.59 30.46
C ALA A 76 8.76 -4.60 31.15
N ALA A 77 9.51 -5.69 31.05
CA ALA A 77 10.84 -5.85 31.64
C ALA A 77 11.99 -5.47 30.67
N ASP A 78 11.69 -4.88 29.51
CA ASP A 78 12.71 -4.57 28.50
C ASP A 78 13.60 -3.40 28.95
N SER A 79 14.92 -3.61 29.03
CA SER A 79 15.86 -2.60 29.54
C SER A 79 16.00 -1.38 28.64
N SER A 80 15.46 -1.43 27.41
CA SER A 80 15.44 -0.27 26.51
C SER A 80 14.58 0.89 27.04
N TRP A 81 13.63 0.63 27.94
CA TRP A 81 12.81 1.69 28.55
C TRP A 81 13.64 2.69 29.37
N ASP A 82 14.66 2.20 30.07
CA ASP A 82 15.49 3.02 30.96
C ASP A 82 16.41 3.98 30.18
N GLY A 83 16.72 3.65 28.92
CA GLY A 83 17.60 4.43 28.05
C GLY A 83 16.89 5.22 26.95
N THR A 84 15.56 5.28 26.96
CA THR A 84 14.79 5.96 25.91
C THR A 84 14.76 7.47 26.14
N ASP A 85 15.17 8.25 25.13
CA ASP A 85 15.09 9.71 25.18
C ASP A 85 13.64 10.19 25.39
N SER A 86 13.48 11.32 26.07
CA SER A 86 12.16 11.86 26.45
C SER A 86 11.34 12.45 25.30
N THR A 87 11.76 12.26 24.05
CA THR A 87 11.03 12.75 22.87
C THR A 87 9.99 11.73 22.42
N VAL A 88 8.92 12.22 21.83
CA VAL A 88 7.83 11.37 21.32
C VAL A 88 8.35 10.45 20.22
N GLU A 89 9.20 10.97 19.34
CA GLU A 89 9.80 10.24 18.23
C GLU A 89 10.70 9.11 18.72
N ALA A 90 11.53 9.36 19.74
CA ALA A 90 12.38 8.33 20.34
C ALA A 90 11.55 7.25 21.02
N PHE A 91 10.52 7.63 21.78
CA PHE A 91 9.62 6.67 22.43
C PHE A 91 8.90 5.78 21.41
N GLN A 92 8.39 6.35 20.31
CA GLN A 92 7.77 5.58 19.24
C GLN A 92 8.75 4.60 18.59
N LYS A 93 10.00 5.02 18.38
CA LYS A 93 11.05 4.17 17.83
C LYS A 93 11.36 2.99 18.76
N THR A 94 11.56 3.23 20.06
CA THR A 94 11.76 2.17 21.06
C THR A 94 10.58 1.20 21.06
N CYS A 95 9.35 1.71 21.06
CA CYS A 95 8.15 0.87 21.01
C CYS A 95 8.17 -0.09 19.80
N VAL A 96 8.53 0.41 18.61
CA VAL A 96 8.60 -0.42 17.40
C VAL A 96 9.70 -1.48 17.51
N GLU A 97 10.86 -1.13 18.06
CA GLU A 97 11.99 -2.05 18.23
C GLU A 97 11.67 -3.18 19.22
N VAL A 98 11.11 -2.84 20.39
CA VAL A 98 10.69 -3.83 21.40
C VAL A 98 9.62 -4.76 20.83
N LEU A 99 8.60 -4.22 20.17
CA LEU A 99 7.55 -5.04 19.54
C LEU A 99 8.10 -5.93 18.42
N ARG A 100 9.11 -5.47 17.68
CA ARG A 100 9.76 -6.25 16.62
C ARG A 100 10.54 -7.42 17.20
N ALA A 101 11.35 -7.17 18.24
CA ALA A 101 12.13 -8.19 18.92
C ALA A 101 11.25 -9.32 19.47
N ARG A 102 10.02 -9.00 19.92
CA ARG A 102 9.05 -9.97 20.42
C ARG A 102 8.10 -10.53 19.37
N SER A 103 8.35 -10.30 18.08
CA SER A 103 7.48 -10.76 16.98
C SER A 103 6.01 -10.38 17.17
N CYS A 104 5.75 -9.18 17.70
CA CYS A 104 4.41 -8.70 18.00
C CYS A 104 3.66 -8.13 16.79
N PHE A 105 4.34 -8.02 15.65
CA PHE A 105 3.71 -7.59 14.40
C PHE A 105 2.96 -8.74 13.72
N SER A 106 1.80 -8.41 13.17
CA SER A 106 1.01 -9.33 12.36
C SER A 106 1.75 -9.62 11.07
N LYS A 107 1.74 -10.90 10.70
CA LYS A 107 2.25 -11.33 9.39
C LYS A 107 1.52 -10.60 8.28
N THR A 108 2.26 -10.09 7.32
CA THR A 108 1.72 -9.54 6.07
C THR A 108 0.96 -10.62 5.30
N PRO A 109 0.02 -10.27 4.39
CA PRO A 109 -0.67 -11.26 3.55
C PRO A 109 0.27 -12.24 2.83
N LYS A 110 1.50 -11.80 2.47
CA LYS A 110 2.52 -12.64 1.83
C LYS A 110 3.17 -13.65 2.78
N GLU A 111 3.23 -13.33 4.08
CA GLU A 111 3.82 -14.18 5.12
C GLU A 111 2.80 -15.10 5.79
N LYS A 112 1.50 -14.79 5.64
CA LYS A 112 0.42 -15.68 6.05
C LYS A 112 0.41 -16.90 5.14
N LYS A 113 0.75 -18.07 5.70
CA LYS A 113 0.49 -19.34 5.03
C LYS A 113 -1.01 -19.43 4.75
N LEU A 114 -1.40 -19.85 3.55
CA LEU A 114 -2.79 -20.16 3.20
C LEU A 114 -3.39 -20.99 4.34
N SER A 115 -4.57 -20.57 4.83
CA SER A 115 -5.31 -21.35 5.81
C SER A 115 -5.87 -22.59 5.11
N VAL A 116 -5.04 -23.63 5.01
CA VAL A 116 -5.46 -24.92 4.47
C VAL A 116 -6.44 -25.51 5.49
N SER A 117 -7.66 -25.80 5.04
CA SER A 117 -8.70 -26.40 5.89
C SER A 117 -8.21 -27.72 6.47
N TYR A 118 -8.77 -28.16 7.61
CA TYR A 118 -8.42 -29.45 8.20
C TYR A 118 -8.60 -30.60 7.20
N VAL A 119 -9.68 -30.56 6.41
CA VAL A 119 -9.98 -31.53 5.35
C VAL A 119 -8.86 -31.56 4.32
N THR A 120 -8.44 -30.39 3.84
CA THR A 120 -7.37 -30.28 2.83
C THR A 120 -6.00 -30.70 3.39
N LYS A 121 -5.70 -30.43 4.66
CA LYS A 121 -4.48 -30.91 5.32
C LYS A 121 -4.44 -32.44 5.43
N ARG A 122 -5.59 -33.07 5.71
CA ARG A 122 -5.69 -34.53 5.84
C ARG A 122 -5.41 -35.22 4.50
N LEU A 123 -6.02 -34.74 3.42
CA LEU A 123 -5.83 -35.26 2.06
C LEU A 123 -4.38 -35.15 1.55
N ILE A 124 -3.65 -34.11 1.96
CA ILE A 124 -2.23 -33.94 1.59
C ILE A 124 -1.32 -34.93 2.35
N LYS A 125 -1.70 -35.32 3.57
CA LYS A 125 -0.92 -36.20 4.46
C LYS A 125 -1.10 -37.69 4.15
N GLU A 126 -2.18 -38.03 3.45
CA GLU A 126 -2.54 -39.39 3.01
C GLU A 126 -1.95 -39.73 1.62
N LYS A 127 -1.18 -38.82 1.00
CA LYS A 127 -0.33 -39.06 -0.18
C LYS A 127 1.13 -39.12 0.23
#